data_AF-A0A3E1E888-F1
#
_entry.id   AF-A0A3E1E888-F1
#
_cell.length_a   1.000
_cell.length_b   1.000
_cell.length_c   1.000
_cell.angle_alpha   90.00
_cell.angle_beta   90.00
_cell.angle_gamma   90.00
#
_symmetry.space_group_name_H-M   'P 1'
#
loop_
_entity.id
_entity.type
_entity.pdbx_description
1 polymer ?
#
loop_
_entity_poly.entity_id
_entity_poly.type
_entity_poly.pdbx_seq_one_letter_code
_entity_poly.pdbx_strand_id
1 'polypeptide(L)'
;MSLIIRVLDAAYCSTTHHKLALDALDHLRAARGPAWRNFLVTHHRMYFEGARDPDKTFKDYTNHVLHVRDDYWGGAREQVRHWYGATVRALWRKEWSLAAYSAGVLSHYVTDPLMPFHTGQGRETHHIHRAVEWSIRQ
;
A
#
# COMPACT_ATOMS: atom_id res chain seq x y z
N MET A 1 8.45 -5.62 16.88
CA MET A 1 7.19 -6.25 16.41
C MET A 1 6.39 -6.83 17.58
N SER A 2 5.23 -6.25 17.85
CA SER A 2 4.30 -6.76 18.87
C SER A 2 3.70 -8.12 18.50
N LEU A 3 3.15 -8.87 19.47
CA LEU A 3 2.53 -10.18 19.22
C LEU A 3 1.39 -10.11 18.19
N ILE A 4 0.52 -9.09 18.28
CA ILE A 4 -0.60 -8.95 17.35
C ILE A 4 -0.13 -8.74 15.90
N ILE A 5 0.95 -7.99 15.68
CA ILE A 5 1.52 -7.78 14.35
C ILE A 5 2.04 -9.11 13.78
N ARG A 6 2.75 -9.91 14.58
CA ARG A 6 3.23 -11.24 14.15
C ARG A 6 2.08 -12.20 13.79
N VAL A 7 0.99 -12.18 14.57
CA VAL A 7 -0.20 -12.98 14.29
C VAL A 7 -0.87 -12.55 12.99
N LEU A 8 -1.01 -11.23 12.78
CA LEU A 8 -1.62 -10.70 11.56
C LEU A 8 -0.75 -10.96 10.32
N ASP A 9 0.56 -10.84 10.43
CA ASP A 9 1.50 -11.18 9.37
C ASP A 9 1.30 -12.64 8.92
N ALA A 10 1.43 -13.58 9.84
CA ALA A 10 1.28 -15.01 9.55
C ALA A 10 -0.11 -15.40 9.03
N ALA A 11 -1.18 -14.74 9.51
CA ALA A 11 -2.55 -15.13 9.17
C ALA A 11 -3.11 -14.46 7.90
N TYR A 12 -2.64 -13.27 7.55
CA TYR A 12 -3.26 -12.45 6.49
C TYR A 12 -2.29 -11.94 5.42
N CYS A 13 -1.01 -11.79 5.73
CA CYS A 13 -0.05 -11.21 4.78
C CYS A 13 0.36 -12.23 3.72
N SER A 14 -0.25 -12.11 2.54
CA SER A 14 0.04 -12.95 1.37
C SER A 14 0.76 -12.22 0.23
N THR A 15 1.03 -10.92 0.36
CA THR A 15 1.66 -10.07 -0.67
C THR A 15 2.69 -9.14 -0.03
N THR A 16 3.64 -8.66 -0.82
CA THR A 16 4.62 -7.65 -0.38
C THR A 16 3.92 -6.38 0.14
N HIS A 17 2.84 -5.94 -0.51
CA HIS A 17 2.08 -4.78 -0.05
C HIS A 17 1.40 -5.00 1.31
N HIS A 18 0.91 -6.20 1.62
CA HIS A 18 0.40 -6.46 2.97
C HIS A 18 1.51 -6.31 4.03
N LYS A 19 2.70 -6.86 3.76
CA LYS A 19 3.84 -6.78 4.67
C LYS A 19 4.30 -5.35 4.87
N LEU A 20 4.51 -4.60 3.78
CA LEU A 20 4.88 -3.19 3.85
C LEU A 20 3.85 -2.36 4.61
N ALA A 21 2.55 -2.57 4.34
CA ALA A 21 1.46 -1.89 5.01
C ALA A 21 1.41 -2.20 6.51
N LEU A 22 1.71 -3.43 6.92
CA LEU A 22 1.70 -3.89 8.30
C LEU A 22 2.95 -3.40 9.07
N ASP A 23 4.14 -3.56 8.49
CA ASP A 23 5.42 -3.18 9.09
C ASP A 23 5.50 -1.66 9.32
N ALA A 24 4.95 -0.87 8.40
CA ALA A 24 4.86 0.58 8.53
C ALA A 24 4.17 1.03 9.83
N LEU A 25 3.27 0.21 10.40
CA LEU A 25 2.56 0.55 11.64
C LEU A 25 3.47 0.63 12.87
N ASP A 26 4.57 -0.15 12.89
CA ASP A 26 5.57 -0.09 13.96
C ASP A 26 6.50 1.13 13.80
N HIS A 27 6.46 1.83 12.67
CA HIS A 27 7.25 3.03 12.38
C HIS A 27 6.49 4.35 12.57
N LEU A 28 5.25 4.33 13.06
CA LEU A 28 4.47 5.54 13.33
C LEU A 28 5.04 6.33 14.52
N ARG A 29 5.77 7.42 14.22
CA ARG A 29 6.45 8.28 15.23
C ARG A 29 5.59 9.39 15.83
N ALA A 30 4.38 9.62 15.32
CA ALA A 30 3.51 10.66 15.84
C ALA A 30 3.07 10.34 17.28
N ALA A 31 2.75 11.38 18.08
CA ALA A 31 2.25 11.20 19.45
C ALA A 31 1.02 10.25 19.53
N ARG A 32 0.17 10.26 18.50
CA ARG A 32 -0.99 9.37 18.37
C ARG A 32 -0.70 8.08 17.57
N GLY A 33 0.56 7.79 17.26
CA GLY A 33 1.00 6.62 16.49
C GLY A 33 0.46 5.30 17.03
N PRO A 34 0.56 5.02 18.35
CA PRO A 34 -0.03 3.81 18.92
C PRO A 34 -1.54 3.70 18.74
N ALA A 35 -2.27 4.82 18.80
CA ALA A 35 -3.72 4.84 18.56
C ALA A 35 -4.05 4.55 17.09
N TRP A 36 -3.29 5.11 16.15
CA TRP A 36 -3.44 4.82 14.72
C TRP A 36 -3.13 3.37 14.39
N ARG A 37 -2.06 2.81 14.96
CA ARG A 37 -1.75 1.38 14.84
C ARG A 37 -2.92 0.54 15.35
N ASN A 38 -3.42 0.81 16.56
CA ASN A 38 -4.53 0.05 17.13
C ASN A 38 -5.78 0.14 16.24
N PHE A 39 -6.11 1.32 15.73
CA PHE A 39 -7.21 1.50 14.78
C PHE A 39 -7.06 0.61 13.53
N LEU A 40 -5.91 0.65 12.85
CA LEU A 40 -5.70 -0.14 11.63
C LEU A 40 -5.64 -1.65 11.92
N VAL A 41 -5.06 -2.06 13.04
CA VAL A 41 -5.06 -3.45 13.52
C VAL A 41 -6.47 -3.95 13.82
N THR A 42 -7.32 -3.12 14.45
CA THR A 42 -8.73 -3.47 14.69
C THR A 42 -9.49 -3.67 13.38
N HIS A 43 -9.19 -2.88 12.34
CA HIS A 43 -9.82 -2.97 11.02
C HIS A 43 -8.96 -3.70 9.98
N HIS A 44 -8.06 -4.60 10.40
CA HIS A 44 -7.03 -5.22 9.55
C HIS A 44 -7.58 -5.86 8.28
N ARG A 45 -8.77 -6.48 8.31
CA ARG A 45 -9.36 -7.12 7.12
C ARG A 45 -9.56 -6.12 5.98
N MET A 46 -10.17 -4.98 6.28
CA MET A 46 -10.39 -3.92 5.30
C MET A 46 -9.07 -3.28 4.86
N TYR A 47 -8.17 -3.06 5.82
CA TYR A 47 -6.84 -2.51 5.54
C TYR A 47 -6.04 -3.39 4.55
N PHE A 48 -6.01 -4.69 4.79
CA PHE A 48 -5.33 -5.64 3.91
C PHE A 48 -6.04 -5.81 2.58
N GLU A 49 -7.38 -5.83 2.56
CA GLU A 49 -8.13 -5.84 1.31
C GLU A 49 -7.76 -4.63 0.43
N GLY A 50 -7.76 -3.43 1.01
CA GLY A 50 -7.34 -2.21 0.31
C GLY A 50 -5.90 -2.28 -0.19
N ALA A 51 -4.96 -2.82 0.60
CA ALA A 51 -3.55 -2.93 0.20
C ALA A 51 -3.31 -3.91 -0.97
N ARG A 52 -4.28 -4.76 -1.31
CA ARG A 52 -4.18 -5.76 -2.39
C ARG A 52 -5.03 -5.40 -3.60
N ASP A 53 -6.11 -4.65 -3.41
CA ASP A 53 -7.11 -4.41 -4.45
C ASP A 53 -6.62 -3.64 -5.68
N PRO A 54 -5.62 -2.74 -5.61
CA PRO A 54 -5.04 -2.15 -6.83
C PRO A 54 -4.58 -3.20 -7.84
N ASP A 55 -3.79 -4.20 -7.40
CA ASP A 55 -3.34 -5.29 -8.27
C ASP A 55 -4.44 -6.29 -8.63
N LYS A 56 -5.33 -6.60 -7.68
CA LYS A 56 -6.25 -7.74 -7.81
C LYS A 56 -7.57 -7.35 -8.46
N THR A 57 -8.06 -6.16 -8.16
CA THR A 57 -9.44 -5.72 -8.44
C THR A 57 -9.43 -4.55 -9.41
N PHE A 58 -8.66 -3.49 -9.16
CA PHE A 58 -8.64 -2.30 -10.00
C PHE A 58 -7.89 -2.55 -11.31
N LYS A 59 -6.72 -3.22 -11.21
CA LYS A 59 -5.85 -3.57 -12.33
C LYS A 59 -5.49 -2.37 -13.21
N ASP A 60 -5.34 -1.21 -12.57
CA ASP A 60 -5.06 0.06 -13.21
C ASP A 60 -3.54 0.31 -13.28
N TYR A 61 -2.79 -0.65 -13.85
CA TYR A 61 -1.32 -0.73 -13.73
C TYR A 61 -0.54 0.56 -14.08
N THR A 62 -1.05 1.42 -14.96
CA THR A 62 -0.46 2.75 -15.22
C THR A 62 -0.40 3.65 -13.98
N ASN A 63 -1.30 3.43 -13.03
CA ASN A 63 -1.39 4.18 -11.78
C ASN A 63 -0.41 3.69 -10.70
N HIS A 64 0.29 2.59 -10.93
CA HIS A 64 1.29 2.07 -10.01
C HIS A 64 2.67 2.72 -10.25
N VAL A 65 2.89 3.27 -11.45
CA VAL A 65 4.20 3.76 -11.85
C VAL A 65 4.37 5.27 -11.65
N LEU A 66 5.63 5.67 -11.48
CA LEU A 66 6.12 7.05 -11.39
C LEU A 66 7.48 7.16 -12.10
N HIS A 67 7.48 7.35 -13.40
CA HIS A 67 8.70 7.46 -14.21
C HIS A 67 9.36 8.82 -14.02
N VAL A 68 10.33 8.89 -13.13
CA VAL A 68 10.98 10.16 -12.73
C VAL A 68 11.80 10.82 -13.84
N ARG A 69 12.18 10.08 -14.89
CA ARG A 69 12.91 10.59 -16.06
C ARG A 69 12.00 11.05 -17.20
N ASP A 70 10.73 10.65 -17.15
CA ASP A 70 9.73 10.92 -18.19
C ASP A 70 8.71 11.94 -17.66
N ASP A 71 9.20 13.07 -17.10
CA ASP A 71 8.36 14.12 -16.50
C ASP A 71 7.36 13.59 -15.44
N TYR A 72 7.80 12.63 -14.62
CA TYR A 72 6.97 11.98 -13.60
C TYR A 72 5.75 11.25 -14.18
N TRP A 73 5.86 10.70 -15.38
CA TRP A 73 4.78 9.95 -16.04
C TRP A 73 4.29 8.76 -15.20
N GLY A 74 2.99 8.47 -15.31
CA GLY A 74 2.28 7.48 -14.50
C GLY A 74 1.21 8.14 -13.63
N GLY A 75 0.46 7.34 -12.88
CA GLY A 75 -0.66 7.83 -12.07
C GLY A 75 -0.45 7.74 -10.55
N ALA A 76 0.72 7.29 -10.08
CA ALA A 76 0.93 7.04 -8.66
C ALA A 76 0.72 8.29 -7.79
N ARG A 77 1.15 9.47 -8.26
CA ARG A 77 1.02 10.73 -7.50
C ARG A 77 -0.45 11.13 -7.33
N GLU A 78 -1.24 10.98 -8.39
CA GLU A 78 -2.66 11.29 -8.44
C GLU A 78 -3.41 10.33 -7.52
N GLN A 79 -3.12 9.03 -7.59
CA GLN A 79 -3.75 8.04 -6.72
C GLN A 79 -3.39 8.24 -5.25
N VAL A 80 -2.13 8.55 -4.93
CA VAL A 80 -1.71 8.86 -3.55
C VAL A 80 -2.51 10.03 -3.01
N ARG A 81 -2.68 11.12 -3.77
CA ARG A 81 -3.50 12.27 -3.35
C ARG A 81 -4.97 11.89 -3.21
N HIS A 82 -5.51 11.14 -4.17
CA HIS A 82 -6.90 10.71 -4.17
C HIS A 82 -7.23 9.88 -2.93
N TRP A 83 -6.44 8.83 -2.68
CA TRP A 83 -6.67 7.89 -1.58
C TRP A 83 -6.32 8.48 -0.22
N TYR A 84 -5.34 9.38 -0.13
CA TYR A 84 -5.14 10.19 1.07
C TYR A 84 -6.40 11.01 1.39
N GLY A 85 -6.95 11.70 0.39
CA GLY A 85 -8.21 12.43 0.54
C GLY A 85 -9.38 11.52 0.94
N ALA A 86 -9.46 10.32 0.37
CA ALA A 86 -10.49 9.32 0.70
C ALA A 86 -10.37 8.87 2.16
N THR A 87 -9.17 8.53 2.63
CA THR A 87 -8.90 8.17 4.02
C THR A 87 -9.30 9.29 4.97
N VAL A 88 -8.88 10.53 4.71
CA VAL A 88 -9.22 11.68 5.57
C VAL A 88 -10.73 11.93 5.59
N ARG A 89 -11.42 11.87 4.45
CA ARG A 89 -12.88 12.04 4.39
C ARG A 89 -13.62 10.95 5.16
N ALA A 90 -13.23 9.69 5.00
CA ALA A 90 -13.84 8.58 5.72
C ALA A 90 -13.62 8.69 7.24
N LEU A 91 -12.41 9.10 7.67
CA LEU A 91 -12.13 9.39 9.09
C LEU A 91 -13.02 10.51 9.63
N TRP A 92 -13.18 11.60 8.88
CA TRP A 92 -14.02 12.73 9.28
C TRP A 92 -15.50 12.31 9.43
N ARG A 93 -15.98 11.44 8.55
CA ARG A 93 -17.33 10.86 8.59
C ARG A 93 -17.48 9.73 9.61
N LYS A 94 -16.42 9.33 10.30
CA LYS A 94 -16.37 8.18 11.23
C LYS A 94 -16.72 6.85 10.54
N GLU A 95 -16.46 6.74 9.24
CA GLU A 95 -16.62 5.53 8.44
C GLU A 95 -15.38 4.65 8.60
N TRP A 96 -15.19 4.10 9.80
CA TRP A 96 -13.95 3.45 10.25
C TRP A 96 -13.43 2.35 9.32
N SER A 97 -14.30 1.45 8.88
CA SER A 97 -13.95 0.37 7.96
C SER A 97 -13.52 0.90 6.59
N LEU A 98 -14.19 1.92 6.07
CA LEU A 98 -13.83 2.56 4.79
C LEU A 98 -12.53 3.36 4.92
N ALA A 99 -12.31 4.01 6.06
CA ALA A 99 -11.06 4.71 6.34
C ALA A 99 -9.87 3.74 6.37
N ALA A 100 -10.03 2.57 7.00
CA ALA A 100 -9.02 1.52 7.00
C ALA A 100 -8.79 0.97 5.59
N TYR A 101 -9.85 0.65 4.83
CA TYR A 101 -9.73 0.24 3.43
C TYR A 101 -8.96 1.26 2.58
N SER A 102 -9.37 2.53 2.63
CA SER A 102 -8.74 3.62 1.89
C SER A 102 -7.28 3.82 2.27
N ALA A 103 -6.95 3.67 3.56
CA ALA A 103 -5.56 3.70 4.03
C ALA A 103 -4.74 2.53 3.49
N GLY A 104 -5.35 1.35 3.35
CA GLY A 104 -4.73 0.19 2.70
C GLY A 104 -4.42 0.47 1.24
N VAL A 105 -5.40 0.96 0.49
CA VAL A 105 -5.20 1.33 -0.92
C VAL A 105 -4.13 2.42 -1.07
N LEU A 106 -4.16 3.45 -0.20
CA LEU A 106 -3.14 4.47 -0.16
C LEU A 106 -1.74 3.86 0.05
N SER A 107 -1.60 2.92 0.99
CA SER A 107 -0.31 2.29 1.28
C SER A 107 0.27 1.60 0.04
N HIS A 108 -0.58 0.96 -0.77
CA HIS A 108 -0.18 0.32 -2.02
C HIS A 108 0.50 1.32 -2.96
N TYR A 109 -0.22 2.36 -3.39
CA TYR A 109 0.29 3.35 -4.35
C TYR A 109 1.45 4.20 -3.81
N VAL A 110 1.57 4.37 -2.48
CA VAL A 110 2.76 5.01 -1.88
C VAL A 110 3.99 4.10 -2.01
N THR A 111 3.82 2.79 -1.88
CA THR A 111 4.93 1.83 -1.85
C THR A 111 5.37 1.34 -3.22
N ASP A 112 4.49 1.36 -4.22
CA ASP A 112 4.82 0.93 -5.58
C ASP A 112 6.05 1.64 -6.16
N PRO A 113 6.18 2.98 -6.09
CA PRO A 113 7.38 3.67 -6.57
C PRO A 113 8.68 3.32 -5.83
N LEU A 114 8.63 2.59 -4.70
CA LEU A 114 9.83 2.06 -4.05
C LEU A 114 10.42 0.86 -4.80
N MET A 115 9.62 0.22 -5.66
CA MET A 115 10.06 -0.83 -6.57
C MET A 115 10.75 -0.18 -7.79
N PRO A 116 12.03 -0.50 -8.08
CA PRO A 116 12.79 0.20 -9.12
C PRO A 116 12.15 0.21 -10.53
N PHE A 117 11.46 -0.86 -10.92
CA PHE A 117 10.80 -0.93 -12.24
C PHE A 117 9.49 -0.15 -12.33
N HIS A 118 9.00 0.37 -11.21
CA HIS A 118 7.89 1.32 -11.19
C HIS A 118 8.36 2.77 -11.34
N THR A 119 9.67 3.04 -11.23
CA THR A 119 10.24 4.39 -11.41
C THR A 119 11.18 4.55 -12.60
N GLY A 120 11.65 3.44 -13.16
CA GLY A 120 12.37 3.41 -14.43
C GLY A 120 11.95 2.21 -15.26
N GLN A 121 11.72 2.41 -16.56
CA GLN A 121 11.44 1.35 -17.51
C GLN A 121 12.40 1.36 -18.68
N GLY A 122 12.67 0.18 -19.21
CA GLY A 122 13.35 -0.08 -20.46
C GLY A 122 12.80 -1.35 -21.10
N ARG A 123 13.29 -1.71 -22.28
CA ARG A 123 12.80 -2.91 -22.98
C ARG A 123 12.93 -4.18 -22.14
N GLU A 124 14.06 -4.32 -21.45
CA GLU A 124 14.37 -5.51 -20.65
C GLU A 124 13.52 -5.62 -19.37
N THR A 125 13.08 -4.49 -18.77
CA THR A 125 12.25 -4.55 -17.56
C THR A 125 10.92 -5.24 -17.82
N HIS A 126 10.30 -5.06 -18.99
CA HIS A 126 9.04 -5.72 -19.32
C HIS A 126 9.12 -7.26 -19.28
N HIS A 127 10.30 -7.82 -19.58
CA HIS A 127 10.50 -9.27 -19.60
C HIS A 127 10.72 -9.86 -18.20
N ILE A 128 11.31 -9.10 -17.28
CA ILE A 128 11.70 -9.60 -15.96
C ILE A 128 10.85 -9.05 -14.81
N HIS A 129 10.00 -8.04 -15.04
CA HIS A 129 9.30 -7.29 -14.00
C HIS A 129 8.58 -8.20 -13.00
N ARG A 130 7.67 -9.02 -13.52
CA ARG A 130 6.88 -9.94 -12.69
C ARG A 130 7.76 -10.97 -11.96
N ALA A 131 8.81 -11.46 -12.62
CA ALA A 131 9.71 -12.43 -12.03
C ALA A 131 10.46 -11.84 -10.81
N VAL A 132 10.92 -10.59 -10.92
CA VAL A 132 11.58 -9.90 -9.81
C VAL A 132 10.60 -9.65 -8.66
N GLU A 133 9.40 -9.12 -8.92
CA GLU A 133 8.40 -8.92 -7.86
C GLU A 133 8.04 -10.21 -7.14
N TRP A 134 7.93 -11.32 -7.86
CA TRP A 134 7.64 -12.62 -7.26
C TRP A 134 8.80 -13.18 -6.45
N SER A 135 10.04 -12.91 -6.85
CA SER A 135 11.23 -13.35 -6.11
C SER A 135 11.37 -12.68 -4.73
N ILE A 136 10.79 -11.48 -4.58
CA ILE A 136 10.82 -10.69 -3.34
C ILE A 136 9.68 -11.09 -2.37
N ARG A 137 8.70 -11.88 -2.82
CA ARG A 137 7.47 -12.23 -2.06
C ARG A 137 7.70 -13.18 -0.86
N GLN A 138 8.91 -13.27 -0.31
CA GLN A 138 9.25 -14.20 0.78
C GLN A 138 8.92 -13.66 2.16
#